data_AF-A0A9E6Z7A3-F1
#
_entry.id   AF-A0A9E6Z7A3-F1
#
_cell.length_a   1.000
_cell.length_b   1.000
_cell.length_c   1.000
_cell.angle_alpha   90.00
_cell.angle_beta   90.00
_cell.angle_gamma   90.00
#
_symmetry.space_group_name_H-M   'P 1'
#
loop_
_entity.id
_entity.type
_entity.pdbx_description
1 polymer ?
#
loop_
_entity_poly.entity_id
_entity_poly.type
_entity_poly.pdbx_seq_one_letter_code
_entity_poly.pdbx_strand_id
1 'polypeptide(L)'
;MNGYQIASIINAIMRIFPEERSDVVKHAHPFIRDNMSEYQIASIINAICEIPRARRNDALKQALDFIRDTMSVYYEASIIDTVRQMPPARHHANPPKENGHEIAIIIDAVRKIPREKRADVLKDASPLITNKMSAYYKAIIIDAVRKIPRARRSKVVDLARNFIPRYMSSGHNIRCVLQELSKHSSNYLAEHFPRICQTLKRDIESGRLKPNRVLQRILQLIKNPYATLDIRNLNSVISQENPPAKLYTVLPLCCRSPSHANRPKMAVVSNTK
;
A
#
# COMPACT_ATOMS: atom_id res chain seq x y z
N MET A 1 -16.68 17.45 25.70
CA MET A 1 -16.96 16.02 25.49
C MET A 1 -18.41 15.74 25.86
N ASN A 2 -19.24 15.22 24.96
CA ASN A 2 -20.63 14.85 25.23
C ASN A 2 -20.74 13.42 25.80
N GLY A 3 -21.93 13.01 26.27
CA GLY A 3 -22.12 11.70 26.92
C GLY A 3 -21.80 10.49 26.02
N TYR A 4 -22.13 10.55 24.73
CA TYR A 4 -21.82 9.49 23.76
C TYR A 4 -20.31 9.34 23.52
N GLN A 5 -19.60 10.46 23.55
CA GLN A 5 -18.16 10.53 23.36
C GLN A 5 -17.40 9.90 24.54
N ILE A 6 -17.80 10.21 25.78
CA ILE A 6 -17.24 9.60 26.99
C ILE A 6 -17.51 8.09 27.01
N ALA A 7 -18.72 7.67 26.62
CA ALA A 7 -19.08 6.25 26.57
C ALA A 7 -18.18 5.43 25.62
N SER A 8 -17.70 6.02 24.52
CA SER A 8 -16.84 5.31 23.56
C SER A 8 -15.46 4.96 24.14
N ILE A 9 -14.84 5.90 24.86
CA ILE A 9 -13.55 5.67 25.55
C ILE A 9 -13.74 4.68 26.71
N ILE A 10 -14.79 4.87 27.52
CA ILE A 10 -15.13 3.95 28.62
C ILE A 10 -15.33 2.53 28.08
N ASN A 11 -16.10 2.36 27.00
CA ASN A 11 -16.32 1.06 26.39
C ASN A 11 -15.03 0.42 25.87
N ALA A 12 -14.11 1.20 25.30
CA ALA A 12 -12.79 0.69 24.89
C ALA A 12 -11.98 0.19 26.11
N ILE A 13 -11.95 0.97 27.21
CA ILE A 13 -11.25 0.60 28.45
C ILE A 13 -11.90 -0.61 29.13
N MET A 14 -13.22 -0.70 29.12
CA MET A 14 -13.97 -1.78 29.76
C MET A 14 -13.75 -3.14 29.07
N ARG A 15 -13.34 -3.15 27.80
CA ARG A 15 -12.95 -4.36 27.05
C ARG A 15 -11.56 -4.88 27.44
N ILE A 16 -10.77 -4.10 28.18
CA ILE A 16 -9.46 -4.48 28.65
C ILE A 16 -9.61 -5.21 30.00
N PHE A 17 -8.85 -6.29 30.16
CA PHE A 17 -8.72 -6.98 31.45
C PHE A 17 -8.36 -5.97 32.56
N PRO A 18 -9.05 -5.98 33.72
CA PRO A 18 -8.87 -4.99 34.78
C PRO A 18 -7.40 -4.74 35.17
N GLU A 19 -6.60 -5.80 35.18
CA GLU A 19 -5.19 -5.81 35.59
C GLU A 19 -4.26 -5.16 34.55
N GLU A 20 -4.75 -4.96 33.31
CA GLU A 20 -4.00 -4.32 32.23
C GLU A 20 -4.45 -2.88 31.96
N ARG A 21 -5.59 -2.43 32.48
CA ARG A 21 -6.17 -1.10 32.19
C ARG A 21 -5.18 0.03 32.47
N SER A 22 -4.56 0.03 33.65
CA SER A 22 -3.59 1.06 34.04
C SER A 22 -2.39 1.08 33.09
N ASP A 23 -1.90 -0.10 32.70
CA ASP A 23 -0.79 -0.23 31.77
C ASP A 23 -1.16 0.27 30.37
N VAL A 24 -2.30 -0.14 29.82
CA VAL A 24 -2.76 0.33 28.50
C VAL A 24 -2.99 1.84 28.48
N VAL A 25 -3.63 2.40 29.51
CA VAL A 25 -3.89 3.85 29.58
C VAL A 25 -2.57 4.63 29.67
N LYS A 26 -1.63 4.18 30.50
CA LYS A 26 -0.29 4.78 30.61
C LYS A 26 0.41 4.82 29.24
N HIS A 27 0.29 3.74 28.48
CA HIS A 27 0.89 3.60 27.16
C HIS A 27 0.13 4.35 26.05
N ALA A 28 -1.17 4.61 26.21
CA ALA A 28 -1.96 5.38 25.27
C ALA A 28 -1.66 6.88 25.35
N HIS A 29 -1.32 7.38 26.54
CA HIS A 29 -1.12 8.80 26.80
C HIS A 29 -0.16 9.50 25.81
N PRO A 30 1.03 8.96 25.45
CA PRO A 30 1.93 9.62 24.49
C PRO A 30 1.35 9.78 23.07
N PHE A 31 0.30 9.05 22.74
CA PHE A 31 -0.35 9.08 21.42
C PHE A 31 -1.62 9.94 21.41
N ILE A 32 -2.09 10.41 22.56
CA ILE A 32 -3.33 11.20 22.66
C ILE A 32 -2.98 12.69 22.62
N ARG A 33 -3.63 13.45 21.72
CA ARG A 33 -3.49 14.92 21.60
C ARG A 33 -4.82 15.60 21.89
N ASP A 34 -4.76 16.87 22.31
CA ASP A 34 -5.92 17.66 22.71
C ASP A 34 -6.98 17.84 21.60
N ASN A 35 -6.57 17.73 20.33
CA ASN A 35 -7.46 17.88 19.17
C ASN A 35 -8.01 16.55 18.62
N MET A 36 -7.77 15.42 19.29
CA MET A 36 -8.27 14.12 18.85
C MET A 36 -9.74 13.93 19.20
N SER A 37 -10.49 13.31 18.29
CA SER A 37 -11.82 12.84 18.60
C SER A 37 -11.76 11.59 19.50
N GLU A 38 -12.85 11.30 20.18
CA GLU A 38 -12.91 10.21 21.14
C GLU A 38 -12.91 8.85 20.45
N TYR A 39 -13.41 8.79 19.21
CA TYR A 39 -13.27 7.63 18.33
C TYR A 39 -11.80 7.37 17.98
N GLN A 40 -11.02 8.44 17.78
CA GLN A 40 -9.60 8.37 17.50
C GLN A 40 -8.83 7.86 18.74
N ILE A 41 -9.15 8.40 19.93
CA ILE A 41 -8.60 7.92 21.20
C ILE A 41 -8.95 6.44 21.43
N ALA A 42 -10.21 6.05 21.25
CA ALA A 42 -10.64 4.65 21.37
C ALA A 42 -9.90 3.72 20.38
N SER A 43 -9.61 4.20 19.16
CA SER A 43 -8.86 3.44 18.15
C SER A 43 -7.41 3.19 18.59
N ILE A 44 -6.74 4.19 19.18
CA ILE A 44 -5.40 4.03 19.76
C ILE A 44 -5.45 3.01 20.91
N ILE A 45 -6.39 3.17 21.85
CA ILE A 45 -6.53 2.27 23.01
C ILE A 45 -6.73 0.83 22.56
N ASN A 46 -7.62 0.59 21.60
CA ASN A 46 -7.85 -0.75 21.05
C ASN A 46 -6.58 -1.30 20.38
N ALA A 47 -5.86 -0.51 19.58
CA ALA A 47 -4.63 -0.95 18.92
C ALA A 47 -3.54 -1.34 19.93
N ILE A 48 -3.41 -0.61 21.04
CA ILE A 48 -2.46 -0.90 22.12
C ILE A 48 -2.88 -2.17 22.89
N CYS A 49 -4.17 -2.33 23.17
CA CYS A 49 -4.72 -3.50 23.86
C CYS A 49 -4.41 -4.80 23.11
N GLU A 50 -4.35 -4.77 21.78
CA GLU A 50 -4.00 -5.95 20.97
C GLU A 50 -2.52 -6.35 21.07
N ILE A 51 -1.64 -5.51 21.62
CA ILE A 51 -0.22 -5.82 21.81
C ILE A 51 -0.06 -6.64 23.10
N PRO A 52 0.57 -7.84 23.04
CA PRO A 52 0.89 -8.62 24.23
C PRO A 52 1.68 -7.77 25.24
N ARG A 53 1.27 -7.80 26.51
CA ARG A 53 1.84 -6.97 27.58
C ARG A 53 3.37 -6.99 27.62
N ALA A 54 3.98 -8.17 27.49
CA ALA A 54 5.43 -8.35 27.50
C ALA A 54 6.18 -7.61 26.37
N ARG A 55 5.49 -7.18 25.31
CA ARG A 55 6.07 -6.52 24.13
C ARG A 55 5.59 -5.07 23.96
N ARG A 56 4.69 -4.60 24.82
CA ARG A 56 3.97 -3.34 24.65
C ARG A 56 4.91 -2.14 24.70
N ASN A 57 5.81 -2.09 25.69
CA ASN A 57 6.83 -1.04 25.80
C ASN A 57 7.69 -0.92 24.53
N ASP A 58 8.32 -2.00 24.10
CA ASP A 58 9.24 -1.98 22.94
C ASP A 58 8.52 -1.62 21.65
N ALA A 59 7.34 -2.22 21.43
CA ALA A 59 6.52 -1.94 20.26
C ALA A 59 6.06 -0.48 20.22
N LEU A 60 5.67 0.10 21.35
CA LEU A 60 5.15 1.47 21.37
C LEU A 60 6.25 2.52 21.34
N LYS A 61 7.41 2.24 21.95
CA LYS A 61 8.59 3.08 21.76
C LYS A 61 8.96 3.17 20.28
N GLN A 62 8.94 2.04 19.58
CA GLN A 62 9.19 2.04 18.16
C GLN A 62 8.07 2.75 17.38
N ALA A 63 6.79 2.51 17.72
CA ALA A 63 5.66 3.20 17.08
C ALA A 63 5.80 4.72 17.17
N LEU A 64 6.26 5.26 18.31
CA LEU A 64 6.52 6.69 18.47
C LEU A 64 7.60 7.19 17.51
N ASP A 65 8.66 6.41 17.23
CA ASP A 65 9.69 6.79 16.24
C ASP A 65 9.12 6.94 14.82
N PHE A 66 8.00 6.29 14.52
CA PHE A 66 7.31 6.40 13.22
C PHE A 66 6.26 7.52 13.19
N ILE A 67 5.79 8.00 14.33
CA ILE A 67 4.70 8.97 14.41
C ILE A 67 5.27 10.39 14.40
N ARG A 68 4.64 11.27 13.62
CA ARG A 68 4.97 12.69 13.51
C ARG A 68 3.76 13.51 13.92
N ASP A 69 3.98 14.70 14.45
CA ASP A 69 2.91 15.56 15.01
C ASP A 69 1.81 15.93 14.00
N THR A 70 2.10 15.86 12.70
CA THR A 70 1.16 16.18 11.61
C THR A 70 0.35 14.96 11.12
N MET A 71 0.51 13.79 11.71
CA MET A 71 -0.20 12.58 11.29
C MET A 71 -1.65 12.56 11.76
N SER A 72 -2.53 11.99 10.93
CA SER A 72 -3.89 11.70 11.37
C SER A 72 -3.88 10.48 12.30
N VAL A 73 -4.80 10.46 13.25
CA VAL A 73 -4.90 9.37 14.24
C VAL A 73 -5.19 8.01 13.60
N TYR A 74 -5.85 8.00 12.44
CA TYR A 74 -6.06 6.77 11.66
C TYR A 74 -4.71 6.13 11.28
N TYR A 75 -3.73 6.95 10.90
CA TYR A 75 -2.39 6.47 10.55
C TYR A 75 -1.61 6.02 11.78
N GLU A 76 -1.79 6.68 12.92
CA GLU A 76 -1.14 6.29 14.17
C GLU A 76 -1.64 4.93 14.66
N ALA A 77 -2.95 4.72 14.69
CA ALA A 77 -3.52 3.41 15.02
C ALA A 77 -3.04 2.31 14.06
N SER A 78 -2.87 2.65 12.77
CA SER A 78 -2.33 1.73 11.76
C SER A 78 -0.85 1.41 11.99
N ILE A 79 -0.05 2.40 12.41
CA ILE A 79 1.36 2.21 12.79
C ILE A 79 1.45 1.30 14.01
N ILE A 80 0.66 1.56 15.05
CA ILE A 80 0.61 0.74 16.28
C ILE A 80 0.26 -0.72 15.94
N ASP A 81 -0.79 -0.95 15.15
CA ASP A 81 -1.16 -2.31 14.69
C ASP A 81 -0.06 -2.96 13.83
N THR A 82 0.70 -2.16 13.08
CA THR A 82 1.81 -2.68 12.28
C THR A 82 2.99 -3.12 13.13
N VAL A 83 3.44 -2.26 14.07
CA VAL A 83 4.58 -2.58 14.93
C VAL A 83 4.27 -3.79 15.82
N ARG A 84 3.03 -3.93 16.26
CA ARG A 84 2.51 -5.13 16.94
C ARG A 84 2.79 -6.42 16.16
N GLN A 85 2.63 -6.36 14.84
CA GLN A 85 2.78 -7.51 13.93
C GLN A 85 4.24 -7.76 13.52
N MET A 86 5.18 -6.84 13.82
CA MET A 86 6.60 -7.02 13.53
C MET A 86 7.26 -7.99 14.54
N PRO A 87 8.25 -8.79 14.13
CA PRO A 87 9.08 -9.56 15.07
C PRO A 87 9.92 -8.62 15.96
N PRO A 88 10.15 -8.95 17.25
CA PRO A 88 10.94 -8.12 18.17
C PRO A 88 12.34 -7.74 17.63
N ALA A 89 13.00 -8.66 16.91
CA ALA A 89 14.32 -8.41 16.32
C ALA A 89 14.37 -7.25 15.30
N ARG A 90 13.21 -6.74 14.85
CA ARG A 90 13.13 -5.60 13.93
C ARG A 90 12.71 -4.29 14.62
N HIS A 91 12.63 -4.29 15.95
CA HIS A 91 12.20 -3.12 16.72
C HIS A 91 13.24 -2.00 16.79
N HIS A 92 14.48 -2.25 16.37
CA HIS A 92 15.59 -1.27 16.39
C HIS A 92 16.02 -0.78 15.00
N ALA A 93 15.22 -1.02 13.95
CA ALA A 93 15.52 -0.45 12.65
C ALA A 93 15.26 1.07 12.67
N ASN A 94 16.18 1.84 12.08
CA ASN A 94 16.01 3.30 11.93
C ASN A 94 14.61 3.63 11.40
N PRO A 95 13.94 4.66 11.94
CA PRO A 95 12.64 5.05 11.46
C PRO A 95 12.70 5.36 9.94
N PRO A 96 11.69 4.95 9.16
CA PRO A 96 11.58 5.25 7.75
C PRO A 96 11.65 6.76 7.55
N LYS A 97 12.24 7.19 6.43
CA LYS A 97 12.26 8.61 6.06
C LYS A 97 10.88 9.12 5.67
N GLU A 98 9.96 8.20 5.40
CA GLU A 98 8.57 8.41 5.01
C GLU A 98 7.76 9.15 6.08
N ASN A 99 6.79 9.95 5.63
CA ASN A 99 5.79 10.53 6.52
C ASN A 99 4.67 9.51 6.86
N GLY A 100 3.72 9.89 7.71
CA GLY A 100 2.70 8.95 8.22
C GLY A 100 1.75 8.42 7.16
N HIS A 101 1.36 9.30 6.24
CA HIS A 101 0.53 8.92 5.12
C HIS A 101 1.25 7.90 4.23
N GLU A 102 2.54 8.13 3.97
CA GLU A 102 3.39 7.22 3.22
C GLU A 102 3.56 5.86 3.92
N ILE A 103 3.83 5.88 5.23
CA ILE A 103 3.91 4.65 6.03
C ILE A 103 2.60 3.88 5.97
N ALA A 104 1.46 4.55 6.09
CA ALA A 104 0.15 3.92 6.02
C ALA A 104 -0.15 3.27 4.66
N ILE A 105 0.23 3.91 3.55
CA ILE A 105 0.10 3.32 2.21
C ILE A 105 0.86 1.98 2.12
N ILE A 106 2.07 1.93 2.69
CA ILE A 106 2.89 0.71 2.72
C ILE A 106 2.21 -0.34 3.62
N ILE A 107 1.75 0.06 4.80
CA ILE A 107 1.05 -0.80 5.76
C ILE A 107 -0.19 -1.43 5.11
N ASP A 108 -1.03 -0.64 4.43
CA ASP A 108 -2.23 -1.13 3.78
C ASP A 108 -1.91 -2.17 2.70
N ALA A 109 -0.82 -2.00 1.96
CA ALA A 109 -0.34 -3.01 1.02
C ALA A 109 0.11 -4.30 1.73
N VAL A 110 0.77 -4.19 2.88
CA VAL A 110 1.19 -5.35 3.69
C VAL A 110 0.00 -6.06 4.33
N ARG A 111 -1.02 -5.32 4.80
CA ARG A 111 -2.23 -5.89 5.42
C ARG A 111 -3.01 -6.78 4.46
N LYS A 112 -2.98 -6.47 3.16
CA LYS A 112 -3.57 -7.30 2.08
C LYS A 112 -2.85 -8.64 1.86
N ILE A 113 -1.71 -8.86 2.50
CA ILE A 113 -1.00 -10.15 2.50
C ILE A 113 -1.46 -10.97 3.71
N PRO A 114 -1.84 -12.26 3.55
CA PRO A 114 -2.07 -13.17 4.65
C PRO A 114 -0.89 -13.17 5.65
N ARG A 115 -1.19 -13.20 6.96
CA ARG A 115 -0.20 -12.96 8.02
C ARG A 115 1.02 -13.86 7.89
N GLU A 116 0.81 -15.14 7.61
CA GLU A 116 1.81 -16.19 7.44
C GLU A 116 2.68 -16.04 6.18
N LYS A 117 2.26 -15.20 5.22
CA LYS A 117 3.00 -14.93 3.96
C LYS A 117 3.73 -13.58 3.98
N ARG A 118 3.48 -12.71 4.94
CA ARG A 118 4.04 -11.35 4.99
C ARG A 118 5.56 -11.34 4.97
N ALA A 119 6.19 -12.12 5.85
CA ALA A 119 7.65 -12.15 5.94
C ALA A 119 8.31 -12.58 4.61
N ASP A 120 7.74 -13.59 3.96
CA ASP A 120 8.19 -14.15 2.67
C ASP A 120 8.02 -13.13 1.53
N VAL A 121 6.84 -12.53 1.40
CA VAL A 121 6.56 -11.50 0.37
C VAL A 121 7.42 -10.26 0.58
N LEU A 122 7.60 -9.81 1.83
CA LEU A 122 8.42 -8.64 2.14
C LEU A 122 9.91 -8.89 1.90
N LYS A 123 10.40 -10.10 2.22
CA LYS A 123 11.76 -10.52 1.90
C LYS A 123 12.01 -10.44 0.39
N ASP A 124 11.06 -10.92 -0.40
CA ASP A 124 11.15 -10.90 -1.87
C ASP A 124 10.93 -9.49 -2.47
N ALA A 125 10.09 -8.65 -1.87
CA ALA A 125 9.88 -7.28 -2.36
C ALA A 125 11.06 -6.34 -2.05
N SER A 126 11.76 -6.58 -0.93
CA SER A 126 12.80 -5.68 -0.42
C SER A 126 13.89 -5.31 -1.43
N PRO A 127 14.44 -6.23 -2.25
CA PRO A 127 15.50 -5.89 -3.20
C PRO A 127 15.04 -5.01 -4.38
N LEU A 128 13.74 -4.89 -4.59
CA LEU A 128 13.14 -4.07 -5.65
C LEU A 128 12.75 -2.67 -5.15
N ILE A 129 12.75 -2.46 -3.83
CA ILE A 129 12.36 -1.21 -3.20
C ILE A 129 13.61 -0.40 -2.88
N THR A 130 13.60 0.88 -3.29
CA THR A 130 14.70 1.81 -2.97
C THR A 130 14.19 2.94 -2.06
N ASN A 131 15.09 3.53 -1.29
CA ASN A 131 14.75 4.66 -0.41
C ASN A 131 14.33 5.92 -1.17
N LYS A 132 14.62 6.00 -2.48
CA LYS A 132 14.23 7.13 -3.35
C LYS A 132 12.80 7.00 -3.89
N MET A 133 12.15 5.83 -3.75
CA MET A 133 10.77 5.63 -4.20
C MET A 133 9.78 6.23 -3.21
N SER A 134 8.69 6.80 -3.72
CA SER A 134 7.55 7.16 -2.88
C SER A 134 6.90 5.91 -2.28
N ALA A 135 6.22 6.05 -1.15
CA ALA A 135 5.49 4.94 -0.54
C ALA A 135 4.46 4.30 -1.47
N TYR A 136 3.80 5.09 -2.32
CA TYR A 136 2.88 4.58 -3.34
C TYR A 136 3.56 3.55 -4.25
N TYR A 137 4.77 3.85 -4.72
CA TYR A 137 5.53 2.90 -5.54
C TYR A 137 6.00 1.68 -4.75
N LYS A 138 6.40 1.84 -3.48
CA LYS A 138 6.74 0.71 -2.60
C LYS A 138 5.54 -0.23 -2.43
N ALA A 139 4.36 0.32 -2.12
CA ALA A 139 3.11 -0.41 -1.99
C ALA A 139 2.71 -1.15 -3.28
N ILE A 140 2.86 -0.50 -4.43
CA ILE A 140 2.65 -1.13 -5.74
C ILE A 140 3.54 -2.35 -5.93
N ILE A 141 4.83 -2.24 -5.60
CA ILE A 141 5.78 -3.34 -5.75
C ILE A 141 5.41 -4.49 -4.80
N ILE A 142 5.07 -4.19 -3.54
CA ILE A 142 4.62 -5.19 -2.57
C ILE A 142 3.38 -5.93 -3.09
N ASP A 143 2.38 -5.20 -3.62
CA ASP A 143 1.18 -5.82 -4.19
C ASP A 143 1.48 -6.67 -5.43
N ALA A 144 2.40 -6.22 -6.29
CA ALA A 144 2.84 -6.97 -7.46
C ALA A 144 3.51 -8.30 -7.05
N VAL A 145 4.45 -8.25 -6.12
CA VAL A 145 5.19 -9.42 -5.61
C VAL A 145 4.24 -10.40 -4.92
N ARG A 146 3.28 -9.89 -4.14
CA ARG A 146 2.22 -10.69 -3.48
C ARG A 146 1.41 -11.53 -4.48
N LYS A 147 1.13 -10.98 -5.66
CA LYS A 147 0.34 -11.64 -6.72
C LYS A 147 1.10 -12.75 -7.45
N ILE A 148 2.43 -12.84 -7.30
CA ILE A 148 3.23 -13.89 -7.91
C ILE A 148 3.11 -15.18 -7.07
N PRO A 149 2.81 -16.34 -7.70
CA PRO A 149 2.76 -17.62 -7.01
C PRO A 149 4.08 -17.92 -6.28
N ARG A 150 3.98 -18.42 -5.04
CA ARG A 150 5.13 -18.67 -4.15
C ARG A 150 6.24 -19.49 -4.82
N ALA A 151 5.88 -20.55 -5.54
CA ALA A 151 6.82 -21.45 -6.21
C ALA A 151 7.72 -20.76 -7.26
N ARG A 152 7.35 -19.56 -7.72
CA ARG A 152 8.07 -18.84 -8.79
C ARG A 152 8.51 -17.44 -8.36
N ARG A 153 8.11 -16.97 -7.18
CA ARG A 153 8.29 -15.58 -6.74
C ARG A 153 9.75 -15.19 -6.66
N SER A 154 10.57 -15.93 -5.92
CA SER A 154 12.01 -15.64 -5.80
C SER A 154 12.69 -15.57 -7.17
N LYS A 155 12.42 -16.52 -8.08
CA LYS A 155 12.98 -16.49 -9.44
C LYS A 155 12.56 -15.23 -10.21
N VAL A 156 11.27 -14.88 -10.22
CA VAL A 156 10.80 -13.66 -10.92
C VAL A 156 11.41 -12.40 -10.31
N VAL A 157 11.53 -12.34 -8.99
CA VAL A 157 12.11 -11.22 -8.25
C VAL A 157 13.61 -11.09 -8.52
N ASP A 158 14.37 -12.19 -8.50
CA ASP A 158 15.81 -12.18 -8.76
C ASP A 158 16.11 -11.69 -10.18
N LEU A 159 15.31 -12.15 -11.13
CA LEU A 159 15.33 -11.71 -12.52
C LEU A 159 15.03 -10.20 -12.61
N ALA A 160 13.95 -9.74 -11.98
CA ALA A 160 13.57 -8.33 -11.95
C ALA A 160 14.63 -7.45 -11.29
N ARG A 161 15.23 -7.90 -10.18
CA ARG A 161 16.28 -7.17 -9.43
C ARG A 161 17.52 -6.91 -10.27
N ASN A 162 17.90 -7.82 -11.16
CA ASN A 162 19.06 -7.62 -12.02
C ASN A 162 18.83 -6.55 -13.10
N PHE A 163 17.56 -6.29 -13.45
CA PHE A 163 17.19 -5.30 -14.47
C PHE A 163 16.88 -3.92 -13.91
N ILE A 164 16.11 -3.89 -12.83
CA ILE A 164 15.28 -2.75 -12.49
C ILE A 164 16.05 -1.59 -11.87
N PRO A 165 16.89 -1.78 -10.83
CA PRO A 165 17.50 -0.66 -10.12
C PRO A 165 18.47 0.16 -10.98
N ARG A 166 18.96 -0.39 -12.10
CA ARG A 166 19.90 0.28 -13.00
C ARG A 166 19.22 1.17 -14.04
N TYR A 167 17.99 0.87 -14.42
CA TYR A 167 17.35 1.50 -15.58
C TYR A 167 15.91 1.97 -15.33
N MET A 168 15.34 1.69 -14.15
CA MET A 168 13.98 2.04 -13.79
C MET A 168 13.89 2.52 -12.34
N SER A 169 13.51 3.78 -12.15
CA SER A 169 13.20 4.34 -10.83
C SER A 169 11.70 4.31 -10.49
N SER A 170 10.82 4.15 -11.50
CA SER A 170 9.37 4.16 -11.31
C SER A 170 8.85 2.79 -10.87
N GLY A 171 8.19 2.73 -9.71
CA GLY A 171 7.54 1.50 -9.23
C GLY A 171 6.45 0.98 -10.16
N HIS A 172 5.85 1.83 -10.99
CA HIS A 172 4.89 1.40 -12.01
C HIS A 172 5.57 0.50 -13.06
N ASN A 173 6.74 0.89 -13.55
CA ASN A 173 7.50 0.11 -14.53
C ASN A 173 7.92 -1.24 -13.94
N ILE A 174 8.34 -1.23 -12.67
CA ILE A 174 8.70 -2.43 -11.91
C ILE A 174 7.52 -3.41 -11.85
N ARG A 175 6.34 -2.90 -11.48
CA ARG A 175 5.11 -3.69 -11.47
C ARG A 175 4.82 -4.31 -12.83
N CYS A 176 4.92 -3.55 -13.92
CA CYS A 176 4.65 -4.07 -15.27
C CYS A 176 5.62 -5.19 -15.65
N VAL A 177 6.90 -5.03 -15.35
CA VAL A 177 7.91 -6.09 -15.58
C VAL A 177 7.61 -7.34 -14.74
N LEU A 178 7.31 -7.18 -13.45
CA LEU A 178 6.95 -8.30 -12.58
C LEU A 178 5.71 -9.05 -13.08
N GLN A 179 4.69 -8.31 -13.50
CA GLN A 179 3.46 -8.88 -14.06
C GLN A 179 3.77 -9.67 -15.33
N GLU A 180 4.57 -9.12 -16.24
CA GLU A 180 4.90 -9.81 -17.48
C GLU A 180 5.72 -11.08 -17.22
N LEU A 181 6.79 -10.99 -16.42
CA LEU A 181 7.61 -12.16 -16.07
C LEU A 181 6.80 -13.26 -15.38
N SER A 182 5.79 -12.89 -14.59
CA SER A 182 4.93 -13.87 -13.93
C SER A 182 4.12 -14.75 -14.90
N LYS A 183 3.85 -14.26 -16.13
CA LYS A 183 3.06 -14.98 -17.16
C LYS A 183 3.82 -16.14 -17.82
N HIS A 184 5.14 -16.08 -17.88
CA HIS A 184 5.96 -17.08 -18.57
C HIS A 184 6.34 -18.26 -17.67
N SER A 185 6.70 -19.43 -18.18
CA SER A 185 7.15 -20.55 -17.33
C SER A 185 8.57 -20.32 -16.76
N SER A 186 8.92 -21.04 -15.69
CA SER A 186 10.28 -20.98 -15.14
C SER A 186 11.36 -21.45 -16.11
N ASN A 187 11.03 -22.36 -17.04
CA ASN A 187 11.94 -22.86 -18.07
C ASN A 187 12.19 -21.80 -19.13
N TYR A 188 11.11 -21.18 -19.62
CA TYR A 188 11.18 -20.06 -20.57
C TYR A 188 12.08 -18.93 -20.04
N LEU A 189 11.89 -18.54 -18.77
CA LEU A 189 12.70 -17.51 -18.14
C LEU A 189 14.15 -17.94 -17.95
N ALA A 190 14.43 -19.23 -17.73
CA ALA A 190 15.82 -19.70 -17.62
C ALA A 190 16.56 -19.60 -18.96
N GLU A 191 15.88 -20.00 -20.04
CA GLU A 191 16.45 -20.08 -21.37
C GLU A 191 16.67 -18.70 -22.00
N HIS A 192 15.66 -17.83 -21.94
CA HIS A 192 15.66 -16.61 -22.74
C HIS A 192 16.13 -15.37 -21.99
N PHE A 193 16.00 -15.34 -20.66
CA PHE A 193 16.27 -14.12 -19.90
C PHE A 193 17.72 -13.63 -19.98
N PRO A 194 18.77 -14.50 -19.93
CA PRO A 194 20.14 -14.04 -20.13
C PRO A 194 20.34 -13.29 -21.46
N ARG A 195 19.69 -13.75 -22.53
CA ARG A 195 19.74 -13.10 -23.85
C ARG A 195 19.00 -11.77 -23.86
N ILE A 196 17.86 -11.68 -23.19
CA ILE A 196 17.12 -10.42 -22.99
C ILE A 196 18.02 -9.41 -22.27
N CYS A 197 18.73 -9.83 -21.20
CA CYS A 197 19.69 -8.99 -20.47
C CYS A 197 20.79 -8.44 -21.38
N GLN A 198 21.44 -9.33 -22.14
CA GLN A 198 22.54 -8.96 -23.03
C GLN A 198 22.09 -7.98 -24.12
N THR A 199 20.91 -8.22 -24.69
CA THR A 199 20.34 -7.35 -25.74
C THR A 199 20.05 -5.96 -25.20
N LEU A 200 19.39 -5.86 -24.04
CA LEU A 200 19.08 -4.57 -23.42
C LEU A 200 20.34 -3.81 -23.01
N LYS A 201 21.30 -4.49 -22.40
CA LYS A 201 22.58 -3.90 -22.03
C LYS A 201 23.26 -3.28 -23.26
N ARG A 202 23.34 -4.03 -24.36
CA ARG A 202 23.90 -3.55 -25.64
C ARG A 202 23.13 -2.35 -26.21
N ASP A 203 21.81 -2.42 -26.23
CA ASP A 203 20.95 -1.34 -26.76
C ASP A 203 21.10 -0.04 -25.94
N ILE A 204 21.30 -0.14 -24.63
CA ILE A 204 21.55 1.00 -23.74
C ILE A 204 22.97 1.55 -23.90
N GLU A 205 23.99 0.70 -23.85
CA GLU A 205 25.40 1.11 -23.95
C GLU A 205 25.74 1.74 -25.30
N SER A 206 25.06 1.28 -26.36
CA SER A 206 25.16 1.87 -27.71
C SER A 206 24.41 3.19 -27.89
N GLY A 207 23.67 3.66 -26.87
CA GLY A 207 22.81 4.85 -26.95
C GLY A 207 21.57 4.68 -27.84
N ARG A 208 21.32 3.48 -28.38
CA ARG A 208 20.16 3.21 -29.24
C ARG A 208 18.84 3.21 -28.48
N LEU A 209 18.86 2.89 -27.18
CA LEU A 209 17.68 2.86 -26.33
C LEU A 209 17.63 4.06 -25.38
N LYS A 210 16.73 5.00 -25.65
CA LYS A 210 16.48 6.14 -24.76
C LYS A 210 15.85 5.69 -23.43
N PRO A 211 16.13 6.35 -22.30
CA PRO A 211 15.60 5.96 -20.98
C PRO A 211 14.07 5.77 -20.94
N ASN A 212 13.32 6.61 -21.64
CA ASN A 212 11.86 6.54 -21.69
C ASN A 212 11.31 5.35 -22.51
N ARG A 213 12.13 4.65 -23.29
CA ARG A 213 11.75 3.48 -24.09
C ARG A 213 12.16 2.16 -23.47
N VAL A 214 12.90 2.19 -22.36
CA VAL A 214 13.47 0.99 -21.72
C VAL A 214 12.38 -0.01 -21.32
N LEU A 215 11.28 0.47 -20.74
CA LEU A 215 10.15 -0.40 -20.36
C LEU A 215 9.55 -1.13 -21.56
N GLN A 216 9.24 -0.41 -22.64
CA GLN A 216 8.64 -0.98 -23.84
C GLN A 216 9.55 -2.03 -24.47
N ARG A 217 10.85 -1.73 -24.54
CA ARG A 217 11.83 -2.68 -25.08
C ARG A 217 11.94 -3.93 -24.21
N ILE A 218 11.89 -3.79 -22.88
CA ILE A 218 11.84 -4.94 -21.97
C ILE A 218 10.58 -5.78 -22.20
N LEU A 219 9.41 -5.17 -22.23
CA LEU A 219 8.15 -5.89 -22.44
C LEU A 219 8.13 -6.57 -23.81
N GLN A 220 8.65 -5.92 -24.85
CA GLN A 220 8.80 -6.52 -26.18
C GLN A 220 9.72 -7.75 -26.14
N LEU A 221 10.86 -7.66 -25.46
CA LEU A 221 11.82 -8.76 -25.38
C LEU A 221 11.34 -9.91 -24.49
N ILE A 222 10.54 -9.63 -23.46
CA ILE A 222 9.90 -10.66 -22.66
C ILE A 222 8.84 -11.40 -23.48
N LYS A 223 8.07 -10.70 -24.33
CA LYS A 223 7.09 -11.31 -25.25
C LYS A 223 7.76 -12.07 -26.40
N ASN A 224 8.85 -11.53 -26.95
CA ASN A 224 9.64 -12.12 -28.03
C ASN A 224 11.15 -11.88 -27.82
N PRO A 225 11.91 -12.87 -27.30
CA PRO A 225 13.33 -12.74 -26.99
C PRO A 225 14.24 -12.53 -28.20
N TYR A 226 13.73 -12.80 -29.40
CA TYR A 226 14.45 -12.65 -30.67
C TYR A 226 14.13 -11.34 -31.38
N ALA A 227 13.28 -10.49 -30.80
CA ALA A 227 12.93 -9.20 -31.38
C ALA A 227 14.19 -8.32 -31.54
N THR A 228 14.53 -7.99 -32.77
CA THR A 228 15.54 -6.97 -33.07
C THR A 228 15.03 -5.59 -32.66
N LEU A 229 15.96 -4.66 -32.40
CA LEU A 229 15.59 -3.29 -32.06
C LEU A 229 15.18 -2.57 -33.34
N ASP A 230 13.89 -2.59 -33.67
CA ASP A 230 13.31 -1.71 -34.67
C ASP A 230 12.67 -0.50 -33.99
N ILE A 231 13.33 0.66 -34.10
CA ILE A 231 12.90 1.92 -33.49
C ILE A 231 11.54 2.38 -34.03
N ARG A 232 11.19 2.03 -35.28
CA ARG A 232 9.89 2.37 -35.88
C ARG A 232 8.77 1.53 -35.25
N ASN A 233 9.06 0.26 -34.97
CA ASN A 233 8.10 -0.68 -34.41
C ASN A 233 7.87 -0.48 -32.89
N LEU A 234 8.83 0.10 -32.16
CA LEU A 234 8.59 0.51 -30.76
C LEU A 234 7.48 1.56 -30.63
N ASN A 235 7.27 2.40 -31.65
CA ASN A 235 6.21 3.42 -31.64
C ASN A 235 4.80 2.84 -31.84
N SER A 236 4.64 1.72 -32.55
CA SER A 236 3.33 1.10 -32.80
C SER A 236 2.75 0.46 -31.53
N VAL A 237 3.62 -0.06 -30.65
CA VAL A 237 3.23 -0.63 -29.35
C VAL A 237 2.69 0.46 -28.40
N ILE A 238 3.14 1.72 -28.54
CA ILE A 238 2.68 2.86 -27.72
C ILE A 238 1.19 3.15 -27.92
N SER A 239 0.70 2.98 -29.15
CA SER A 239 -0.69 3.26 -29.50
C SER A 239 -1.67 2.19 -29.03
N GLN A 240 -1.19 0.99 -28.67
CA GLN A 240 -2.05 -0.12 -28.24
C GLN A 240 -2.18 -0.27 -26.72
N GLU A 241 -1.18 0.16 -25.93
CA GLU A 241 -1.20 0.01 -24.46
C GLU A 241 -1.70 1.25 -23.70
N ASN A 242 -1.96 2.37 -24.38
CA ASN A 242 -2.67 3.53 -23.82
C ASN A 242 -4.08 3.62 -24.43
N PRO A 243 -5.13 3.04 -23.81
CA PRO A 243 -6.47 3.55 -24.09
C PRO A 243 -6.47 5.04 -23.71
N PRO A 244 -7.17 5.92 -24.45
CA PRO A 244 -7.30 7.32 -24.05
C PRO A 244 -7.76 7.33 -22.60
N ALA A 245 -7.06 8.10 -21.76
CA ALA A 245 -7.49 8.35 -20.41
C ALA A 245 -8.94 8.83 -20.51
N LYS A 246 -9.89 7.95 -20.14
CA LYS A 246 -11.21 8.42 -19.75
C LYS A 246 -10.91 9.32 -18.57
N LEU A 247 -10.89 10.62 -18.82
CA LEU A 247 -10.95 11.64 -17.80
C LEU A 247 -12.02 11.15 -16.83
N TYR A 248 -11.61 10.79 -15.62
CA TYR A 248 -12.55 10.67 -14.53
C TYR A 248 -13.11 12.07 -14.35
N THR A 249 -14.24 12.35 -14.99
CA THR A 249 -15.06 13.50 -14.68
C THR A 249 -15.42 13.34 -13.22
N VAL A 250 -14.78 14.14 -12.38
CA VAL A 250 -15.19 14.34 -11.00
C VAL A 250 -16.61 14.91 -11.09
N LEU A 251 -17.61 14.05 -10.88
CA LEU A 251 -18.98 14.47 -10.67
C LEU A 251 -18.99 15.48 -9.52
N PRO A 252 -19.51 16.71 -9.70
CA PRO A 252 -19.77 17.57 -8.58
C PRO A 252 -20.86 16.92 -7.74
N LEU A 253 -20.57 16.73 -6.44
CA LEU A 253 -21.57 16.40 -5.43
C LEU A 253 -22.57 17.57 -5.34
N CYS A 254 -23.61 17.53 -6.17
CA CYS A 254 -24.79 18.37 -5.99
C CYS A 254 -25.52 17.89 -4.74
N CYS A 255 -25.34 18.61 -3.64
CA CYS A 255 -26.31 18.64 -2.56
C CYS A 255 -27.61 19.25 -3.10
N ARG A 256 -28.62 18.42 -3.34
CA ARG A 256 -30.02 18.87 -3.47
C ARG A 256 -30.79 18.36 -2.26
N SER A 257 -31.20 19.31 -1.42
CA SER A 257 -32.16 19.13 -0.34
C SER A 257 -33.50 18.60 -0.89
N PRO A 258 -34.20 17.70 -0.19
CA PRO A 258 -35.55 17.30 -0.58
C PRO A 258 -36.55 18.41 -0.23
N SER A 259 -37.17 19.01 -1.25
CA SER A 259 -38.32 19.89 -1.08
C SER A 259 -39.56 19.06 -0.72
N HIS A 260 -40.20 19.42 0.39
CA HIS A 260 -41.55 19.02 0.75
C HIS A 260 -42.56 19.35 -0.37
N ALA A 261 -43.22 18.34 -0.92
CA ALA A 261 -44.55 18.48 -1.53
C ALA A 261 -45.21 17.11 -1.65
N ASN A 262 -46.13 16.80 -0.73
CA ASN A 262 -47.34 16.01 -0.98
C ASN A 262 -48.22 16.03 0.27
N ARG A 263 -49.14 17.00 0.34
CA ARG A 263 -50.32 16.93 1.20
C ARG A 263 -51.44 16.22 0.42
N PRO A 264 -52.09 15.19 0.99
CA PRO A 264 -53.33 14.67 0.43
C PRO A 264 -54.49 15.62 0.74
N LYS A 265 -55.34 15.87 -0.26
CA LYS A 265 -56.62 16.57 -0.11
C LYS A 265 -57.55 15.73 0.77
N MET A 266 -57.97 16.24 1.92
CA MET A 266 -59.10 15.70 2.67
C MET A 266 -60.40 16.06 1.95
N ALA A 267 -61.22 15.04 1.70
CA ALA A 267 -62.59 15.17 1.24
C ALA A 267 -63.45 15.71 2.39
N VAL A 268 -64.20 16.78 2.11
CA VAL A 268 -65.24 17.31 2.98
C VAL A 268 -66.45 16.39 2.84
N VAL A 269 -66.78 15.64 3.88
CA VAL A 269 -68.08 14.97 4.03
C VAL A 269 -69.00 15.94 4.75
N SER A 270 -69.91 16.55 4.00
CA SER A 270 -71.08 17.23 4.55
C SER A 270 -72.13 16.19 4.95
N ASN A 271 -72.38 16.04 6.24
CA ASN A 271 -73.60 15.38 6.73
C ASN A 271 -74.52 16.42 7.37
N THR A 272 -75.68 16.51 6.75
CA THR A 272 -76.90 17.18 7.19
C THR A 272 -77.57 16.35 8.28
N LYS A 273 -77.75 16.93 9.46
CA LYS A 273 -78.98 17.01 10.28
C LYS A 273 -78.62 17.35 11.72
#